data_AF-A0A252EIA0-F1
#
_entry.id   AF-A0A252EIA0-F1
#
_cell.length_a   1.000
_cell.length_b   1.000
_cell.length_c   1.000
_cell.angle_alpha   90.00
_cell.angle_beta   90.00
_cell.angle_gamma   90.00
#
_symmetry.space_group_name_H-M   'P 1'
#
loop_
_entity.id
_entity.type
_entity.pdbx_description
1 polymer ?
#
loop_
_entity_poly.entity_id
_entity_poly.type
_entity_poly.pdbx_seq_one_letter_code
_entity_poly.pdbx_strand_id
1 'polypeptide(L)'
;MLKMKSSSRQMRPVALQDMLTAITQAASLQDLDHVVGTLPQKGGLFHVVYHYLGDLGPKVADLPPGFATYPEEWVTRYLQQDYAQVDPVVRRARESLLPFEWRELNVESADQQKLLNDARDF
;
A
#
# COMPACT_ATOMS: atom_id res chain seq x y z
N MET A 1 -10.70 -0.35 30.53
CA MET A 1 -11.23 -1.62 29.98
C MET A 1 -11.47 -1.42 28.48
N LEU A 2 -10.47 -1.71 27.64
CA LEU A 2 -10.60 -1.55 26.19
C LEU A 2 -11.50 -2.66 25.64
N LYS A 3 -12.64 -2.28 25.06
CA LYS A 3 -13.46 -3.20 24.25
C LYS A 3 -12.79 -3.36 22.89
N MET A 4 -12.07 -4.45 22.69
CA MET A 4 -11.73 -4.92 21.34
C MET A 4 -13.00 -5.46 20.69
N LYS A 5 -13.69 -4.62 19.93
CA LYS A 5 -14.64 -5.07 18.91
C LYS A 5 -14.00 -4.86 17.55
N SER A 6 -13.41 -5.92 17.02
CA SER A 6 -13.37 -6.10 15.58
C SER A 6 -13.44 -7.60 15.33
N SER A 7 -14.51 -8.05 14.68
CA SER A 7 -14.55 -9.38 14.08
C SER A 7 -13.64 -9.34 12.86
N SER A 8 -12.33 -9.26 13.10
CA SER A 8 -11.33 -9.26 12.04
C SER A 8 -11.41 -10.63 11.35
N ARG A 9 -11.71 -10.66 10.05
CA ARG A 9 -11.34 -11.82 9.22
C ARG A 9 -9.83 -11.91 9.28
N GLN A 10 -9.33 -12.70 10.22
CA GLN A 10 -7.91 -12.95 10.31
C GLN A 10 -7.52 -13.83 9.12
N MET A 11 -6.43 -13.47 8.46
CA MET A 11 -5.84 -14.34 7.44
C MET A 11 -5.58 -15.70 8.09
N ARG A 12 -6.01 -16.78 7.42
CA ARG A 12 -5.82 -18.14 7.94
C ARG A 12 -4.31 -18.39 8.13
N PRO A 13 -3.88 -19.07 9.21
CA PRO A 13 -2.46 -19.32 9.46
C PRO A 13 -1.73 -19.97 8.27
N VAL A 14 -2.38 -20.90 7.57
CA VAL A 14 -1.84 -21.52 6.35
C VAL A 14 -1.64 -20.49 5.24
N ALA A 15 -2.63 -19.62 5.00
CA ALA A 15 -2.52 -18.58 3.98
C ALA A 15 -1.39 -17.56 4.31
N LEU A 16 -1.20 -17.26 5.60
CA LEU A 16 -0.08 -16.43 6.06
C LEU A 16 1.26 -17.13 5.83
N GLN A 17 1.38 -18.41 6.19
CA GLN A 17 2.60 -19.18 5.99
C GLN A 17 2.95 -19.30 4.50
N ASP A 18 1.97 -19.62 3.65
CA ASP A 18 2.16 -19.74 2.21
C ASP A 18 2.64 -18.41 1.60
N MET A 19 2.07 -17.29 2.06
CA MET A 19 2.50 -15.95 1.66
C MET A 19 3.95 -15.68 2.09
N LEU A 20 4.29 -15.92 3.35
CA LEU A 20 5.66 -15.71 3.85
C LEU A 20 6.66 -16.57 3.07
N THR A 21 6.34 -17.83 2.83
CA THR A 21 7.17 -18.73 2.04
C THR A 21 7.38 -18.18 0.62
N ALA A 22 6.30 -17.76 -0.06
CA ALA A 22 6.39 -17.20 -1.41
C ALA A 22 7.25 -15.93 -1.47
N ILE A 23 7.10 -15.01 -0.50
CA ILE A 23 7.93 -13.80 -0.40
C ILE A 23 9.41 -14.17 -0.19
N THR A 24 9.71 -15.12 0.71
CA THR A 24 11.10 -15.53 1.00
C THR A 24 11.77 -16.30 -0.14
N GLN A 25 10.99 -16.86 -1.07
CA GLN A 25 11.49 -17.60 -2.23
C GLN A 25 11.54 -16.76 -3.51
N ALA A 26 10.98 -15.54 -3.49
CA ALA A 26 11.01 -14.64 -4.63
C ALA A 26 12.45 -14.30 -5.01
N ALA A 27 12.79 -14.47 -6.29
CA ALA A 27 14.12 -14.21 -6.83
C ALA A 27 14.18 -12.92 -7.66
N SER A 28 13.03 -12.26 -7.84
CA SER A 28 12.89 -11.04 -8.63
C SER A 28 11.77 -10.14 -8.11
N LEU A 29 11.75 -8.88 -8.55
CA LEU A 29 10.63 -7.96 -8.27
C LEU A 29 9.33 -8.44 -8.94
N GLN A 30 9.43 -9.12 -10.09
CA GLN A 30 8.26 -9.69 -10.76
C GLN A 30 7.61 -10.81 -9.93
N ASP A 31 8.43 -11.64 -9.26
CA ASP A 31 7.91 -12.66 -8.34
C ASP A 31 7.19 -12.00 -7.16
N LEU A 32 7.76 -10.92 -6.61
CA LEU A 32 7.14 -10.16 -5.52
C LEU A 32 5.82 -9.51 -5.95
N ASP A 33 5.78 -8.90 -7.12
CA ASP A 33 4.55 -8.31 -7.70
C ASP A 33 3.45 -9.37 -7.81
N HIS A 34 3.79 -10.55 -8.36
CA HIS A 34 2.86 -11.66 -8.45
C HIS A 34 2.33 -12.09 -7.07
N VAL A 35 3.22 -12.21 -6.08
CA VAL A 35 2.82 -12.58 -4.71
C VAL A 35 1.88 -11.54 -4.10
N VAL A 36 2.22 -10.25 -4.20
CA VAL A 36 1.39 -9.12 -3.72
C VAL A 36 0.02 -9.13 -4.39
N GLY A 37 -0.04 -9.39 -5.70
CA GLY A 37 -1.29 -9.51 -6.47
C GLY A 37 -2.25 -10.57 -5.94
N THR A 38 -1.76 -11.62 -5.26
CA THR A 38 -2.63 -12.67 -4.68
C THR A 38 -3.22 -12.32 -3.32
N LEU A 39 -2.68 -11.30 -2.64
CA LEU A 39 -3.03 -10.98 -1.25
C LEU A 39 -4.48 -10.53 -1.03
N PRO A 40 -5.07 -9.69 -1.90
CA PRO A 40 -6.46 -9.27 -1.73
C PRO A 40 -7.43 -10.44 -1.55
N GLN A 41 -7.33 -11.46 -2.43
CA GLN A 41 -8.21 -12.63 -2.40
C GLN A 41 -7.99 -13.49 -1.15
N LYS A 42 -6.73 -13.68 -0.72
CA LYS A 42 -6.37 -14.52 0.45
C LYS A 42 -6.70 -13.85 1.78
N GLY A 43 -6.60 -12.51 1.84
CA GLY A 43 -6.81 -11.70 3.04
C GLY A 43 -8.22 -11.11 3.18
N GLY A 44 -9.04 -11.18 2.12
CA GLY A 44 -10.33 -10.47 2.09
C GLY A 44 -10.17 -8.95 2.06
N LEU A 45 -9.12 -8.47 1.39
CA LEU A 45 -8.85 -7.05 1.17
C LEU A 45 -9.33 -6.68 -0.24
N PHE A 46 -9.65 -5.40 -0.46
CA PHE A 46 -9.92 -4.90 -1.81
C PHE A 46 -8.63 -4.65 -2.56
N HIS A 47 -7.67 -3.97 -1.93
CA HIS A 47 -6.39 -3.65 -2.54
C HIS A 47 -5.24 -3.76 -1.53
N VAL A 48 -4.03 -3.97 -2.06
CA VAL A 48 -2.77 -3.95 -1.32
C VAL A 48 -1.77 -3.10 -2.09
N VAL A 49 -0.97 -2.33 -1.36
CA VAL A 49 0.14 -1.56 -1.89
C VAL A 49 1.37 -1.79 -1.02
N TYR A 50 2.49 -2.02 -1.67
CA TYR A 50 3.82 -1.94 -1.07
C TYR A 50 4.58 -0.83 -1.79
N HIS A 51 5.07 0.16 -1.06
CA HIS A 51 5.64 1.37 -1.65
C HIS A 51 7.04 1.64 -1.12
N TYR A 52 8.00 1.83 -2.03
CA TYR A 52 9.37 2.21 -1.70
C TYR A 52 9.44 3.74 -1.53
N LEU A 53 9.56 4.19 -0.29
CA LEU A 53 9.67 5.61 0.04
C LEU A 53 11.15 5.97 0.28
N GLY A 54 11.90 6.18 -0.79
CA GLY A 54 13.31 6.59 -0.69
C GLY A 54 14.02 6.68 -2.04
N ASP A 55 15.21 7.29 -2.04
CA ASP A 55 16.12 7.24 -3.18
C ASP A 55 16.76 5.84 -3.24
N LEU A 56 16.40 5.08 -4.27
CA LEU A 56 16.93 3.74 -4.51
C LEU A 56 18.28 3.77 -5.25
N GLY A 57 18.78 4.97 -5.59
CA GLY A 57 19.99 5.19 -6.35
C GLY A 57 19.80 4.99 -7.86
N PRO A 58 20.78 5.42 -8.67
CA PRO A 58 20.65 5.51 -10.13
C PRO A 58 20.47 4.16 -10.83
N LYS A 59 20.88 3.05 -10.22
CA LYS A 59 20.74 1.70 -10.79
C LYS A 59 19.31 1.13 -10.68
N VAL A 60 18.46 1.80 -9.91
CA VAL A 60 17.12 1.33 -9.52
C VAL A 60 16.07 2.40 -9.86
N ALA A 61 16.48 3.54 -10.42
CA ALA A 61 15.63 4.69 -10.75
C ALA A 61 14.55 4.35 -11.81
N ASP A 62 14.80 3.35 -12.67
CA ASP A 62 13.85 2.91 -13.68
C ASP A 62 12.84 1.87 -13.16
N LEU A 63 12.95 1.45 -11.88
CA LEU A 63 12.01 0.51 -11.29
C LEU A 63 10.74 1.22 -10.81
N PRO A 64 9.57 0.57 -10.93
CA PRO A 64 8.34 1.12 -10.39
C PRO A 64 8.51 1.34 -8.88
N PRO A 65 7.94 2.42 -8.31
CA PRO A 65 8.16 2.79 -6.92
C PRO A 65 7.42 1.86 -5.93
N GLY A 66 7.01 0.68 -6.35
CA GLY A 66 6.30 -0.28 -5.52
C GLY A 66 5.53 -1.31 -6.33
N PHE A 67 4.68 -2.04 -5.60
CA PHE A 67 3.68 -2.96 -6.12
C PHE A 67 2.31 -2.49 -5.64
N ALA A 68 1.31 -2.47 -6.50
CA ALA A 68 -0.03 -2.04 -6.15
C ALA A 68 -1.06 -2.86 -6.91
N THR A 69 -2.14 -3.22 -6.23
CA THR A 69 -3.31 -3.85 -6.87
C THR A 69 -4.41 -2.83 -7.17
N TYR A 70 -4.08 -1.53 -7.18
CA TYR A 70 -5.01 -0.49 -7.62
C TYR A 70 -5.18 -0.50 -9.14
N PRO A 71 -6.26 0.10 -9.66
CA PRO A 71 -6.39 0.36 -11.09
C PRO A 71 -5.15 1.08 -11.63
N GLU A 72 -4.65 0.65 -12.80
CA GLU A 72 -3.45 1.21 -13.42
C GLU A 72 -3.60 2.71 -13.70
N GLU A 73 -4.82 3.15 -14.02
CA GLU A 73 -5.14 4.54 -14.27
C GLU A 73 -4.97 5.39 -13.00
N TRP A 74 -5.35 4.86 -11.84
CA TRP A 74 -5.13 5.52 -10.56
C TRP A 74 -3.65 5.59 -10.21
N VAL A 75 -2.91 4.48 -10.37
CA VAL A 75 -1.46 4.45 -10.13
C VAL A 75 -0.75 5.48 -11.02
N THR A 76 -1.08 5.50 -12.32
CA THR A 76 -0.56 6.47 -13.29
C THR A 76 -0.85 7.91 -12.86
N ARG A 77 -2.11 8.19 -12.49
CA ARG A 77 -2.54 9.51 -12.02
C ARG A 77 -1.76 9.93 -10.77
N TYR A 78 -1.60 9.03 -9.81
CA TYR A 78 -0.89 9.27 -8.56
C TYR A 78 0.56 9.66 -8.79
N LEU A 79 1.26 8.94 -9.67
CA LEU A 79 2.65 9.22 -10.02
C LEU A 79 2.78 10.54 -10.79
N GLN A 80 1.92 10.79 -11.78
CA GLN A 80 1.96 12.02 -12.58
C GLN A 80 1.68 13.30 -11.78
N GLN A 81 0.89 13.20 -10.71
CA GLN A 81 0.59 14.33 -9.82
C GLN A 81 1.58 14.46 -8.66
N ASP A 82 2.59 13.59 -8.59
CA ASP A 82 3.56 13.50 -7.49
C ASP A 82 2.86 13.44 -6.11
N TYR A 83 1.78 12.66 -6.04
CA TYR A 83 0.89 12.64 -4.87
C TYR A 83 1.58 12.11 -3.60
N ALA A 84 2.66 11.35 -3.72
CA ALA A 84 3.46 10.90 -2.59
C ALA A 84 3.97 12.05 -1.69
N GLN A 85 4.17 13.26 -2.22
CA GLN A 85 4.63 14.42 -1.44
C GLN A 85 3.57 14.97 -0.50
N VAL A 86 2.30 14.84 -0.87
CA VAL A 86 1.17 15.42 -0.15
C VAL A 86 0.32 14.38 0.56
N ASP A 87 0.42 13.09 0.19
CA ASP A 87 -0.38 11.99 0.72
C ASP A 87 -0.31 11.90 2.26
N PRO A 88 -1.44 12.07 2.97
CA PRO A 88 -1.47 12.01 4.43
C PRO A 88 -1.12 10.61 4.96
N VAL A 89 -1.35 9.55 4.19
CA VAL A 89 -0.94 8.18 4.52
C VAL A 89 0.59 8.08 4.49
N VAL A 90 1.24 8.59 3.44
CA VAL A 90 2.71 8.59 3.32
C VAL A 90 3.33 9.43 4.44
N ARG A 91 2.79 10.62 4.71
CA ARG A 91 3.26 11.48 5.80
C ARG A 91 3.18 10.76 7.15
N ARG A 92 2.03 10.19 7.50
CA ARG A 92 1.86 9.45 8.75
C ARG A 92 2.77 8.22 8.82
N ALA A 93 2.92 7.49 7.72
CA ALA A 93 3.78 6.30 7.67
C ALA A 93 5.25 6.62 7.97
N ARG A 94 5.76 7.78 7.54
CA ARG A 94 7.14 8.23 7.86
C ARG A 94 7.35 8.49 9.36
N GLU A 95 6.30 8.80 10.09
CA GLU A 95 6.34 9.15 11.52
C GLU A 95 5.88 8.01 12.43
N SER A 96 5.41 6.89 11.86
CA SER A 96 4.75 5.81 12.62
C SER A 96 5.57 4.53 12.60
N LEU A 97 5.77 3.94 13.77
CA LEU A 97 6.35 2.59 13.92
C LEU A 97 5.30 1.48 13.95
N LEU A 98 4.04 1.83 14.25
CA LEU A 98 2.93 0.88 14.38
C LEU A 98 1.93 1.06 13.23
N PRO A 99 1.20 -0.01 12.86
CA PRO A 99 0.08 0.11 11.95
C PRO A 99 -0.95 1.13 12.44
N PHE A 100 -1.53 1.89 11.51
CA PHE A 100 -2.57 2.86 11.77
C PHE A 100 -3.70 2.71 10.74
N GLU A 101 -4.86 3.21 11.08
CA GLU A 101 -6.02 3.17 10.20
C GLU A 101 -6.20 4.52 9.49
N TRP A 102 -6.58 4.49 8.21
CA TRP A 102 -6.72 5.71 7.41
C TRP A 102 -7.82 6.65 7.94
N ARG A 103 -8.83 6.12 8.65
CA ARG A 103 -9.88 6.93 9.30
C ARG A 103 -9.36 7.85 10.41
N GLU A 104 -8.14 7.64 10.88
CA GLU A 104 -7.48 8.45 11.90
C GLU A 104 -6.66 9.60 11.30
N LEU A 105 -6.62 9.71 9.97
CA LEU A 105 -5.88 10.76 9.27
C LEU A 105 -6.73 12.02 9.15
N ASN A 106 -6.09 13.17 9.39
CA ASN A 106 -6.67 14.47 9.13
C ASN A 106 -6.23 14.96 7.75
N VAL A 107 -7.17 15.59 7.03
CA VAL A 107 -6.89 16.30 5.78
C VAL A 107 -6.58 17.75 6.14
N GLU A 108 -5.33 18.16 5.94
CA GLU A 108 -4.80 19.43 6.43
C GLU A 108 -4.53 20.44 5.31
N SER A 109 -4.61 20.03 4.03
CA SER A 109 -4.32 20.91 2.89
C SER A 109 -5.27 20.70 1.71
N ALA A 110 -5.34 21.69 0.83
CA ALA A 110 -6.09 21.61 -0.42
C ALA A 110 -5.55 20.51 -1.35
N ASP A 111 -4.24 20.29 -1.37
CA ASP A 111 -3.61 19.24 -2.19
C ASP A 111 -3.95 17.84 -1.68
N GLN A 112 -4.00 17.65 -0.35
CA GLN A 112 -4.50 16.42 0.25
C GLN A 112 -5.97 16.17 -0.09
N GLN A 113 -6.78 17.23 -0.05
CA GLN A 113 -8.19 17.12 -0.42
C GLN A 113 -8.35 16.77 -1.90
N LYS A 114 -7.53 17.34 -2.79
CA LYS A 114 -7.50 17.02 -4.22
C LYS A 114 -7.12 15.56 -4.45
N LEU A 115 -6.05 15.07 -3.84
CA LEU A 115 -5.65 13.66 -3.91
C LEU A 115 -6.79 12.72 -3.55
N LEU A 116 -7.47 12.97 -2.42
CA LEU A 116 -8.58 12.12 -1.96
C LEU A 116 -9.82 12.23 -2.84
N ASN A 117 -10.01 13.36 -3.52
CA ASN A 117 -11.10 13.52 -4.49
C ASN A 117 -10.79 12.75 -5.77
N ASP A 118 -9.60 12.93 -6.35
CA ASP A 118 -9.17 12.18 -7.53
C ASP A 118 -9.24 10.67 -7.27
N ALA A 119 -8.84 10.21 -6.08
CA ALA A 119 -8.90 8.79 -5.71
C ALA A 119 -10.31 8.18 -5.71
N ARG A 120 -11.38 8.98 -5.61
CA ARG A 120 -12.76 8.49 -5.62
C ARG A 120 -13.31 8.24 -7.02
N ASP A 121 -12.65 8.79 -8.04
CA ASP A 121 -13.06 8.66 -9.43
C ASP A 121 -12.57 7.34 -10.08
N PHE A 122 -11.87 6.50 -9.30
CA PHE A 122 -11.32 5.20 -9.68
C PHE A 122 -11.80 4.10 -8.72
#